data_AF-A0A932FIH5-F1
#
_entry.id   AF-A0A932FIH5-F1
#
_cell.length_a   1.000
_cell.length_b   1.000
_cell.length_c   1.000
_cell.angle_alpha   90.00
_cell.angle_beta   90.00
_cell.angle_gamma   90.00
#
_symmetry.space_group_name_H-M   'P 1'
#
loop_
_entity.id
_entity.type
_entity.pdbx_description
1 polymer ?
#
loop_
_entity_poly.entity_id
_entity_poly.type
_entity_poly.pdbx_seq_one_letter_code
_entity_poly.pdbx_strand_id
1 'polypeptide(L)'
;MTIRIPMLLAGLVLLAAAACGGGTPPSPTPEPTPGATPGPALTLPELKLALIDTYGPLWYCDPDFYPVQRQEEINSARERWAEFSADGDAFRALTVKLGLDPTGNFTDPQKLAVYQAWKVLNAIALDPIGNDTYRFDYLAQPKAGAAEGTRTGGTITTIGTITVEQQVAATEPICPICLARGSAIDTPDGPVPVEDLRIGDLVWTLDVDGTRVRGTVTAVGSMAAPPAHRVVRLALADGRSVTASPGHPLADGRLIGDLRAGDIVDGSAVASADLIPYDGGRTYDILVSGPTGTYLVDEIPLGSTIRPSSGR
;
A
#
# COMPACT_ATOMS: atom_id res chain seq x y z
N MET A 1 -30.47 76.31 -12.20
CA MET A 1 -29.29 77.10 -12.62
C MET A 1 -28.94 76.67 -14.05
N THR A 2 -29.50 77.41 -15.03
CA THR A 2 -29.00 77.66 -16.41
C THR A 2 -28.03 76.65 -17.01
N ILE A 3 -28.45 75.71 -17.88
CA ILE A 3 -28.64 75.82 -19.35
C ILE A 3 -27.47 76.52 -20.07
N ARG A 4 -26.81 75.79 -21.00
CA ARG A 4 -26.69 76.18 -22.42
C ARG A 4 -26.13 75.06 -23.31
N ILE A 5 -26.97 74.64 -24.24
CA ILE A 5 -26.65 73.98 -25.53
C ILE A 5 -26.03 75.05 -26.46
N PRO A 6 -25.14 74.70 -27.41
CA PRO A 6 -25.60 74.64 -28.80
C PRO A 6 -25.02 73.47 -29.62
N MET A 7 -25.89 72.92 -30.47
CA MET A 7 -25.58 72.23 -31.73
C MET A 7 -24.79 73.16 -32.67
N LEU A 8 -23.84 72.61 -33.45
CA LEU A 8 -23.74 72.94 -34.89
C LEU A 8 -22.85 71.96 -35.67
N LEU A 9 -23.28 71.78 -36.91
CA LEU A 9 -22.86 70.88 -37.97
C LEU A 9 -21.46 71.17 -38.58
N ALA A 10 -21.02 70.15 -39.34
CA ALA A 10 -20.35 70.21 -40.65
C ALA A 10 -18.82 70.14 -40.71
N GLY A 11 -18.36 69.29 -41.64
CA GLY A 11 -17.41 69.76 -42.65
C GLY A 11 -16.06 69.06 -42.70
N LEU A 12 -16.00 68.01 -43.53
CA LEU A 12 -14.84 67.46 -44.24
C LEU A 12 -13.75 68.50 -44.60
N VAL A 13 -12.49 68.24 -44.25
CA VAL A 13 -11.30 68.66 -45.03
C VAL A 13 -10.20 67.61 -44.90
N LEU A 14 -9.85 66.98 -46.01
CA LEU A 14 -8.59 66.26 -46.23
C LEU A 14 -7.47 67.30 -46.35
N LEU A 15 -6.38 67.16 -45.58
CA LEU A 15 -5.09 67.74 -45.95
C LEU A 15 -3.96 66.81 -45.50
N ALA A 16 -3.28 66.22 -46.50
CA ALA A 16 -2.02 65.54 -46.33
C ALA A 16 -0.89 66.58 -46.22
N ALA A 17 -0.03 66.46 -45.21
CA ALA A 17 1.26 67.12 -45.18
C ALA A 17 2.28 66.20 -44.49
N ALA A 18 3.31 65.84 -45.25
CA ALA A 18 4.46 65.08 -44.81
C ALA A 18 5.20 65.81 -43.67
N ALA A 19 5.54 65.07 -42.61
CA ALA A 19 6.47 65.52 -41.59
C ALA A 19 7.51 64.42 -41.33
N CYS A 20 8.77 64.83 -41.48
CA CYS A 20 9.97 64.04 -41.33
C CYS A 20 10.07 63.39 -39.94
N GLY A 21 10.50 62.13 -39.92
CA GLY A 21 10.75 61.37 -38.71
C GLY A 21 11.90 61.94 -37.89
N GLY A 22 11.59 62.31 -36.65
CA GLY A 22 12.53 62.38 -35.53
C GLY A 22 12.01 61.42 -34.45
N GLY A 23 12.81 60.40 -34.15
CA GLY A 23 12.38 59.21 -33.42
C GLY A 23 12.12 59.42 -31.93
N THR A 24 10.97 58.91 -31.48
CA THR A 24 10.75 58.50 -30.09
C THR A 24 11.23 57.04 -29.96
N PRO A 25 12.06 56.67 -28.97
CA PRO A 25 12.45 55.29 -28.79
C PRO A 25 11.22 54.42 -28.49
N PRO A 26 11.11 53.21 -29.09
CA PRO A 26 10.04 52.29 -28.76
C PRO A 26 10.15 51.88 -27.30
N SER A 27 9.03 51.95 -26.59
CA SER A 27 8.83 51.30 -25.29
C SER A 27 9.21 49.82 -25.42
N PRO A 28 9.99 49.22 -24.50
CA PRO A 28 10.37 47.82 -24.63
C PRO A 28 9.11 46.96 -24.51
N THR A 29 8.82 46.22 -25.58
CA THR A 29 7.90 45.08 -25.55
C THR A 29 8.34 44.14 -24.42
N PRO A 30 7.46 43.67 -23.53
CA PRO A 30 7.83 42.64 -22.57
C PRO A 30 8.28 41.40 -23.33
N GLU A 31 9.55 41.07 -23.18
CA GLU A 31 10.16 39.84 -23.66
C GLU A 31 9.36 38.65 -23.11
N PRO A 32 9.06 37.61 -23.90
CA PRO A 32 8.46 36.41 -23.36
C PRO A 32 9.41 35.86 -22.29
N THR A 33 8.94 35.83 -21.05
CA THR A 33 9.61 35.15 -19.94
C THR A 33 10.06 33.77 -20.44
N PRO A 34 11.35 33.40 -20.37
CA PRO A 34 11.76 32.05 -20.69
C PRO A 34 10.91 31.10 -19.86
N GLY A 35 10.10 30.27 -20.53
CA GLY A 35 9.33 29.23 -19.88
C GLY A 35 10.31 28.44 -19.02
N ALA A 36 9.98 28.26 -17.74
CA ALA A 36 10.79 27.50 -16.81
C ALA A 36 11.20 26.20 -17.48
N THR A 37 12.50 25.99 -17.66
CA THR A 37 13.02 24.71 -18.11
C THR A 37 12.45 23.65 -17.17
N PRO A 38 11.73 22.64 -17.68
CA PRO A 38 11.25 21.55 -16.83
C PRO A 38 12.46 21.00 -16.08
N GLY A 39 12.36 20.92 -14.76
CA GLY A 39 13.40 20.29 -13.94
C GLY A 39 13.68 18.87 -14.45
N PRO A 40 14.83 18.29 -14.08
CA PRO A 40 15.10 16.89 -14.41
C PRO A 40 13.96 16.00 -13.94
N ALA A 41 13.62 14.98 -14.75
CA ALA A 41 12.62 14.00 -14.37
C ALA A 41 13.01 13.32 -13.06
N LEU A 42 12.06 13.24 -12.13
CA LEU A 42 12.20 12.55 -10.86
C LEU A 42 12.22 11.04 -11.09
N THR A 43 13.05 10.35 -10.32
CA THR A 43 13.06 8.89 -10.22
C THR A 43 11.79 8.38 -9.55
N LEU A 44 11.46 7.10 -9.73
CA LEU A 44 10.29 6.50 -9.11
C LEU A 44 10.27 6.66 -7.56
N PRO A 45 11.39 6.46 -6.83
CA PRO A 45 11.49 6.79 -5.40
C PRO A 45 11.17 8.26 -5.08
N GLU A 46 11.68 9.20 -5.86
CA GLU A 46 11.45 10.64 -5.64
C GLU A 46 9.97 11.01 -5.85
N LEU A 47 9.29 10.39 -6.83
CA LEU A 47 7.85 10.56 -7.03
C LEU A 47 7.04 10.05 -5.83
N LYS A 48 7.40 8.89 -5.27
CA LYS A 48 6.76 8.33 -4.07
C LYS A 48 7.02 9.21 -2.84
N LEU A 49 8.24 9.74 -2.68
CA LEU A 49 8.56 10.71 -1.63
C LEU A 49 7.74 11.99 -1.78
N ALA A 50 7.50 12.48 -3.00
CA ALA A 50 6.65 13.64 -3.24
C ALA A 50 5.20 13.41 -2.77
N LEU A 51 4.67 12.19 -2.91
CA LEU A 51 3.36 11.84 -2.36
C LEU A 51 3.34 11.87 -0.82
N ILE A 52 4.39 11.32 -0.17
CA ILE A 52 4.54 11.36 1.29
C ILE A 52 4.62 12.81 1.79
N ASP A 53 5.40 13.66 1.11
CA ASP A 53 5.54 15.06 1.47
C ASP A 53 4.25 15.86 1.30
N THR A 54 3.44 15.49 0.31
CA THR A 54 2.17 16.16 0.01
C THR A 54 1.07 15.74 0.97
N TYR A 55 0.95 14.44 1.26
CA TYR A 55 -0.20 13.89 1.98
C TYR A 55 0.10 13.47 3.42
N GLY A 56 1.36 13.44 3.84
CA GLY A 56 1.79 12.98 5.15
C GLY A 56 2.04 11.46 5.21
N PRO A 57 2.04 10.87 6.42
CA PRO A 57 2.32 9.45 6.61
C PRO A 57 1.34 8.54 5.88
N LEU A 58 1.87 7.49 5.24
CA LEU A 58 1.05 6.43 4.64
C LEU A 58 0.40 5.59 5.75
N TRP A 59 -0.91 5.34 5.65
CA TRP A 59 -1.58 4.33 6.45
C TRP A 59 -1.48 2.98 5.74
N TYR A 60 -0.65 2.09 6.25
CA TYR A 60 -0.35 0.80 5.63
C TYR A 60 -0.14 -0.30 6.65
N CYS A 61 -0.20 -1.54 6.18
CA CYS A 61 0.10 -2.73 6.98
C CYS A 61 1.63 -2.88 7.07
N ASP A 62 2.26 -2.29 8.08
CA ASP A 62 3.72 -2.36 8.24
C ASP A 62 4.17 -3.83 8.40
N PRO A 63 5.06 -4.35 7.54
CA PRO A 63 5.43 -5.77 7.55
C PRO A 63 6.20 -6.23 8.78
N ASP A 64 6.76 -5.33 9.61
CA ASP A 64 7.44 -5.70 10.86
C ASP A 64 6.53 -5.66 12.09
N PHE A 65 5.40 -4.95 12.02
CA PHE A 65 4.47 -4.79 13.15
C PHE A 65 3.15 -5.50 12.91
N TYR A 66 2.64 -5.41 11.69
CA TYR A 66 1.38 -6.01 11.31
C TYR A 66 1.58 -7.42 10.75
N PRO A 67 0.71 -8.37 11.13
CA PRO A 67 -0.21 -8.33 12.27
C PRO A 67 0.46 -8.65 13.61
N VAL A 68 1.71 -9.13 13.56
CA VAL A 68 2.48 -9.57 14.72
C VAL A 68 3.91 -9.09 14.57
N GLN A 69 4.44 -8.42 15.59
CA GLN A 69 5.85 -8.10 15.67
C GLN A 69 6.67 -9.32 16.07
N ARG A 70 7.48 -9.86 15.14
CA ARG A 70 8.27 -11.08 15.40
C ARG A 70 9.64 -10.81 16.02
N GLN A 71 10.18 -9.61 15.82
CA GLN A 71 11.48 -9.20 16.34
C GLN A 71 11.58 -7.69 16.50
N GLU A 72 12.62 -7.23 17.21
CA GLU A 72 12.96 -5.81 17.24
C GLU A 72 13.28 -5.30 15.82
N GLU A 73 12.69 -4.17 15.46
CA GLU A 73 12.77 -3.62 14.09
C GLU A 73 14.21 -3.34 13.64
N ILE A 74 15.12 -3.02 14.57
CA ILE A 74 16.54 -2.84 14.25
C ILE A 74 17.20 -4.13 13.73
N ASN A 75 16.75 -5.30 14.19
CA ASN A 75 17.26 -6.58 13.68
C ASN A 75 16.77 -6.81 12.25
N SER A 76 15.50 -6.49 11.94
CA SER A 76 15.00 -6.50 10.56
C SER A 76 15.80 -5.55 9.66
N ALA A 77 16.09 -4.33 10.15
CA ALA A 77 16.89 -3.35 9.43
C ALA A 77 18.32 -3.85 9.12
N ARG A 78 18.95 -4.56 10.05
CA ARG A 78 20.29 -5.14 9.87
C ARG A 78 20.28 -6.30 8.88
N GLU A 79 19.34 -7.23 9.02
CA GLU A 79 19.18 -8.40 8.14
C GLU A 79 18.93 -7.99 6.70
N ARG A 80 18.11 -6.94 6.50
CA ARG A 80 17.70 -6.46 5.18
C ARG A 80 18.56 -5.33 4.64
N TRP A 81 19.58 -4.91 5.39
CA TRP A 81 20.44 -3.78 4.99
C TRP A 81 21.01 -3.95 3.58
N ALA A 82 21.51 -5.15 3.27
CA ALA A 82 22.07 -5.46 1.96
C ALA A 82 21.02 -5.45 0.84
N GLU A 83 19.79 -5.89 1.12
CA GLU A 83 18.68 -5.93 0.16
C GLU A 83 18.32 -4.51 -0.30
N PHE A 84 18.05 -3.61 0.65
CA PHE A 84 17.58 -2.28 0.27
C PHE A 84 18.69 -1.33 -0.15
N SER A 85 19.92 -1.47 0.38
CA SER A 85 21.05 -0.65 -0.11
C SER A 85 21.47 -1.00 -1.54
N ALA A 86 21.07 -2.17 -2.04
CA ALA A 86 21.23 -2.54 -3.45
C ALA A 86 20.25 -1.80 -4.38
N ASP A 87 19.12 -1.29 -3.88
CA ASP A 87 18.23 -0.40 -4.63
C ASP A 87 18.81 1.03 -4.63
N GLY A 88 19.78 1.26 -5.53
CA GLY A 88 20.59 2.48 -5.51
C GLY A 88 19.80 3.78 -5.64
N ASP A 89 18.71 3.80 -6.41
CA ASP A 89 17.86 4.99 -6.54
C ASP A 89 17.02 5.23 -5.29
N ALA A 90 16.40 4.19 -4.73
CA ALA A 90 15.64 4.33 -3.49
C ALA A 90 16.55 4.72 -2.33
N PHE A 91 17.68 4.03 -2.19
CA PHE A 91 18.66 4.29 -1.14
C PHE A 91 19.19 5.73 -1.20
N ARG A 92 19.55 6.22 -2.39
CA ARG A 92 19.99 7.61 -2.60
C ARG A 92 18.88 8.61 -2.27
N ALA A 93 17.66 8.39 -2.75
CA ALA A 93 16.54 9.30 -2.49
C ALA A 93 16.22 9.39 -0.98
N LEU A 94 16.22 8.25 -0.28
CA LEU A 94 15.93 8.19 1.15
C LEU A 94 17.04 8.79 2.01
N THR A 95 18.31 8.52 1.69
CA THR A 95 19.44 9.11 2.42
C THR A 95 19.49 10.62 2.26
N VAL A 96 19.26 11.13 1.05
CA VAL A 96 19.11 12.58 0.80
C VAL A 96 17.95 13.16 1.60
N LYS A 97 16.78 12.50 1.58
CA LYS A 97 15.59 12.93 2.34
C LYS A 97 15.85 13.02 3.85
N LEU A 98 16.66 12.10 4.37
CA LEU A 98 17.03 12.01 5.79
C LEU A 98 18.25 12.87 6.16
N GLY A 99 18.88 13.56 5.20
CA GLY A 99 20.08 14.36 5.44
C GLY A 99 21.32 13.53 5.76
N LEU A 100 21.40 12.30 5.24
CA LEU A 100 22.49 11.35 5.45
C LEU A 100 23.41 11.29 4.23
N ASP A 101 24.70 11.07 4.46
CA ASP A 101 25.67 10.79 3.39
C ASP A 101 25.45 9.36 2.86
N PRO A 102 25.06 9.17 1.58
CA PRO A 102 24.84 7.84 1.00
C PRO A 102 26.10 6.97 0.97
N THR A 103 27.29 7.56 1.07
CA THR A 103 28.58 6.85 1.09
C THR A 103 29.14 6.68 2.51
N GLY A 104 28.46 7.23 3.51
CA GLY A 104 28.89 7.22 4.89
C GLY A 104 28.71 5.87 5.58
N ASN A 105 29.34 5.73 6.75
CA ASN A 105 29.05 4.62 7.65
C ASN A 105 27.80 4.93 8.47
N PHE A 106 26.79 4.06 8.38
CA PHE A 106 25.52 4.23 9.07
C PHE A 106 25.56 3.62 10.47
N THR A 107 25.28 4.46 11.48
CA THR A 107 24.97 4.01 12.85
C THR A 107 23.63 3.26 12.88
N ASP A 108 23.39 2.42 13.88
CA ASP A 108 22.12 1.68 14.00
C ASP A 108 20.86 2.57 13.95
N PRO A 109 20.80 3.74 14.64
CA PRO A 109 19.66 4.65 14.50
C PRO A 109 19.47 5.17 13.07
N GLN A 110 20.56 5.47 12.37
CA GLN A 110 20.48 5.89 10.97
C GLN A 110 20.03 4.74 10.08
N LYS A 111 20.50 3.51 10.34
CA LYS A 111 20.05 2.32 9.60
C LYS A 111 18.55 2.11 9.74
N LEU A 112 18.07 2.20 10.98
CA LEU A 112 16.65 2.06 11.30
C LEU A 112 15.81 3.13 10.60
N ALA A 113 16.23 4.40 10.63
CA ALA A 113 15.51 5.49 9.98
C ALA A 113 15.39 5.28 8.45
N VAL A 114 16.48 4.88 7.79
CA VAL A 114 16.45 4.60 6.35
C VAL A 114 15.55 3.39 6.06
N TYR A 115 15.65 2.34 6.86
CA TYR A 115 14.83 1.13 6.72
C TYR A 115 13.33 1.40 6.89
N GLN A 116 12.94 2.16 7.92
CA GLN A 116 11.55 2.59 8.13
C GLN A 116 11.01 3.36 6.93
N ALA A 117 11.79 4.33 6.42
CA ALA A 117 11.40 5.12 5.26
C ALA A 117 11.31 4.26 3.98
N TRP A 118 12.20 3.28 3.82
CA TRP A 118 12.19 2.33 2.71
C TRP A 118 10.94 1.43 2.71
N LYS A 119 10.50 0.94 3.89
CA LYS A 119 9.26 0.17 4.00
C LYS A 119 8.04 0.96 3.52
N VAL A 120 7.93 2.22 3.97
CA VAL A 120 6.85 3.11 3.56
C VAL A 120 6.91 3.36 2.05
N LEU A 121 8.11 3.63 1.51
CA LEU A 121 8.31 3.85 0.08
C LEU A 121 7.85 2.64 -0.76
N ASN A 122 8.16 1.42 -0.32
CA ASN A 122 7.76 0.19 -1.01
C ASN A 122 6.26 -0.10 -0.96
N ALA A 123 5.57 0.38 0.08
CA ALA A 123 4.13 0.24 0.20
C ALA A 123 3.33 1.16 -0.74
N ILE A 124 3.97 2.16 -1.36
CA ILE A 124 3.32 3.06 -2.32
C ILE A 124 3.38 2.46 -3.73
N ALA A 125 2.22 2.25 -4.33
CA ALA A 125 2.09 1.85 -5.74
C ALA A 125 2.01 3.07 -6.66
N LEU A 126 2.70 2.99 -7.79
CA LEU A 126 2.62 3.96 -8.89
C LEU A 126 2.47 3.19 -10.20
N ASP A 127 1.26 3.22 -10.76
CA ASP A 127 0.94 2.47 -11.98
C ASP A 127 1.16 3.35 -13.21
N PRO A 128 2.04 2.99 -14.17
CA PRO A 128 2.28 3.81 -15.35
C PRO A 128 1.04 3.86 -16.24
N ILE A 129 0.66 5.06 -16.70
CA ILE A 129 -0.51 5.30 -17.56
C ILE A 129 -0.16 6.03 -18.86
N GLY A 130 1.14 6.01 -19.18
CA GLY A 130 1.78 6.69 -20.30
C GLY A 130 3.29 6.71 -20.05
N ASN A 131 4.02 7.51 -20.83
CA ASN A 131 5.48 7.59 -20.68
C ASN A 131 5.90 8.49 -19.50
N ASP A 132 5.07 9.49 -19.16
CA ASP A 132 5.44 10.56 -18.23
C ASP A 132 4.48 10.72 -17.06
N THR A 133 3.57 9.76 -16.86
CA THR A 133 2.51 9.86 -15.85
C THR A 133 2.25 8.52 -15.18
N TYR A 134 2.11 8.56 -13.86
CA TYR A 134 1.72 7.44 -13.02
C TYR A 134 0.39 7.73 -12.35
N ARG A 135 -0.43 6.70 -12.14
CA ARG A 135 -1.60 6.74 -11.27
C ARG A 135 -1.22 6.29 -9.88
N PHE A 136 -1.80 6.93 -8.88
CA PHE A 136 -1.65 6.56 -7.48
C PHE A 136 -3.01 6.44 -6.81
N ASP A 137 -3.04 5.63 -5.76
CA ASP A 137 -4.08 5.56 -4.75
C ASP A 137 -3.38 5.63 -3.38
N TYR A 138 -3.51 6.75 -2.71
CA TYR A 138 -2.76 7.07 -1.50
C TYR A 138 -3.70 7.15 -0.30
N LEU A 139 -3.50 6.26 0.68
CA LEU A 139 -4.21 6.30 1.95
C LEU A 139 -3.32 6.97 3.01
N ALA A 140 -3.60 8.23 3.31
CA ALA A 140 -2.87 8.99 4.32
C ALA A 140 -3.49 8.82 5.71
N GLN A 141 -2.65 8.68 6.73
CA GLN A 141 -3.02 8.85 8.12
C GLN A 141 -2.55 10.25 8.57
N PRO A 142 -3.45 11.18 8.97
CA PRO A 142 -3.08 12.56 9.30
C PRO A 142 -2.07 12.65 10.45
N LYS A 143 -2.03 11.62 11.31
CA LYS A 143 -1.00 11.38 12.32
C LYS A 143 -0.96 9.88 12.62
N ALA A 144 0.20 9.37 13.03
CA ALA A 144 0.32 8.00 13.50
C ALA A 144 -0.73 7.70 14.59
N GLY A 145 -1.52 6.64 14.39
CA GLY A 145 -2.56 6.21 15.34
C GLY A 145 -3.88 6.99 15.29
N ALA A 146 -4.14 7.81 14.27
CA ALA A 146 -5.47 8.38 14.04
C ALA A 146 -6.49 7.30 13.65
N ALA A 147 -7.74 7.44 14.12
CA ALA A 147 -8.84 6.54 13.78
C ALA A 147 -9.44 6.78 12.37
N GLU A 148 -9.14 7.92 11.77
CA GLU A 148 -9.61 8.33 10.45
C GLU A 148 -8.44 8.88 9.63
N GLY A 149 -8.54 8.70 8.31
CA GLY A 149 -7.56 9.06 7.31
C GLY A 149 -8.22 9.62 6.05
N THR A 150 -7.42 9.80 5.02
CA THR A 150 -7.90 10.31 3.72
C THR A 150 -7.33 9.47 2.60
N ARG A 151 -8.22 8.97 1.73
CA ARG A 151 -7.83 8.26 0.51
C ARG A 151 -7.89 9.21 -0.67
N THR A 152 -6.77 9.39 -1.34
CA THR A 152 -6.62 10.28 -2.49
C THR A 152 -6.23 9.46 -3.72
N GLY A 153 -7.07 9.48 -4.74
CA GLY A 153 -6.79 8.92 -6.06
C GLY A 153 -6.42 10.02 -7.04
N GLY A 154 -5.41 9.79 -7.87
CA GLY A 154 -4.98 10.78 -8.85
C GLY A 154 -3.79 10.34 -9.68
N THR A 155 -3.15 11.31 -10.32
CA THR A 155 -1.98 11.09 -11.16
C THR A 155 -0.82 11.99 -10.75
N ILE A 156 0.39 11.50 -10.97
CA ILE A 156 1.64 12.23 -10.76
C ILE A 156 2.50 12.11 -12.01
N THR A 157 2.99 13.24 -12.52
CA THR A 157 3.89 13.26 -13.69
C THR A 157 5.33 12.97 -13.29
N THR A 158 6.20 12.66 -14.26
CA THR A 158 7.64 12.46 -14.05
C THR A 158 8.37 13.69 -13.51
N ILE A 159 7.76 14.88 -13.54
CA ILE A 159 8.30 16.10 -12.91
C ILE A 159 7.67 16.40 -11.54
N GLY A 160 6.86 15.47 -11.00
CA GLY A 160 6.25 15.60 -9.68
C GLY A 160 4.95 16.40 -9.63
N THR A 161 4.35 16.76 -10.77
CA THR A 161 3.07 17.47 -10.78
C THR A 161 1.94 16.50 -10.44
N ILE A 162 1.26 16.76 -9.33
CA ILE A 162 0.14 15.93 -8.83
C ILE A 162 -1.20 16.52 -9.31
N THR A 163 -2.05 15.68 -9.88
CA THR A 163 -3.45 15.97 -10.17
C THR A 163 -4.34 15.06 -9.33
N VAL A 164 -5.18 15.67 -8.48
CA VAL A 164 -6.16 14.94 -7.67
C VAL A 164 -7.43 14.71 -8.48
N GLU A 165 -7.85 13.46 -8.58
CA GLU A 165 -9.08 13.06 -9.29
C GLU A 165 -10.21 12.73 -8.31
N GLN A 166 -9.85 12.13 -7.17
CA GLN A 166 -10.79 11.79 -6.10
C GLN A 166 -10.12 11.96 -4.74
N GLN A 167 -10.88 12.43 -3.76
CA GLN A 167 -10.45 12.46 -2.37
C GLN A 167 -11.64 12.20 -1.45
N VAL A 168 -11.50 11.22 -0.55
CA VAL A 168 -12.57 10.81 0.37
C VAL A 168 -12.01 10.53 1.76
N ALA A 169 -12.83 10.73 2.78
CA ALA A 169 -12.53 10.23 4.12
C ALA A 169 -12.41 8.71 4.07
N ALA A 170 -11.45 8.16 4.80
CA ALA A 170 -11.16 6.75 4.83
C ALA A 170 -10.84 6.29 6.26
N THR A 171 -11.05 5.01 6.52
CA THR A 171 -10.67 4.36 7.77
C THR A 171 -9.36 3.60 7.59
N GLU A 172 -8.97 2.87 8.64
CA GLU A 172 -7.81 1.99 8.62
C GLU A 172 -7.80 1.08 7.39
N PRO A 173 -6.63 0.89 6.72
CA PRO A 173 -6.52 -0.07 5.64
C PRO A 173 -6.99 -1.44 6.14
N ILE A 174 -7.80 -2.10 5.32
CA ILE A 174 -8.11 -3.50 5.60
C ILE A 174 -6.82 -4.27 5.34
N CYS A 175 -6.27 -4.86 6.39
CA CYS A 175 -5.11 -5.74 6.32
C CYS A 175 -5.58 -7.20 6.54
N PRO A 176 -6.44 -7.76 5.67
CA PRO A 176 -7.04 -9.05 5.87
C PRO A 176 -5.96 -10.11 6.03
N ILE A 177 -6.20 -10.94 7.02
CA ILE A 177 -5.28 -11.93 7.51
C ILE A 177 -5.63 -13.21 6.78
N CYS A 178 -4.81 -13.62 5.83
CA CYS A 178 -5.24 -14.60 4.85
C CYS A 178 -4.22 -15.72 4.63
N LEU A 179 -4.70 -16.84 4.11
CA LEU A 179 -3.93 -17.96 3.60
C LEU A 179 -3.21 -17.62 2.29
N ALA A 180 -2.08 -18.28 2.06
CA ALA A 180 -1.41 -18.28 0.78
C ALA A 180 -2.26 -19.02 -0.27
N ARG A 181 -2.15 -18.58 -1.53
CA ARG A 181 -2.68 -19.27 -2.70
C ARG A 181 -2.19 -20.72 -2.71
N GLY A 182 -3.08 -21.65 -3.05
CA GLY A 182 -2.80 -23.08 -3.08
C GLY A 182 -2.92 -23.78 -1.73
N SER A 183 -3.25 -23.07 -0.64
CA SER A 183 -3.50 -23.70 0.67
C SER A 183 -4.63 -24.72 0.54
N ALA A 184 -4.35 -25.97 0.90
CA ALA A 184 -5.23 -27.11 0.70
C ALA A 184 -6.28 -27.18 1.82
N ILE A 185 -7.49 -26.68 1.56
CA ILE A 185 -8.61 -26.77 2.49
C ILE A 185 -9.17 -28.19 2.47
N ASP A 186 -9.33 -28.77 3.64
CA ASP A 186 -9.88 -30.10 3.78
C ASP A 186 -11.37 -30.13 3.42
N THR A 187 -11.74 -30.95 2.43
CA THR A 187 -13.15 -31.21 2.09
C THR A 187 -13.48 -32.71 2.16
N PRO A 188 -14.76 -33.10 2.23
CA PRO A 188 -15.16 -34.52 2.21
C PRO A 188 -14.70 -35.29 0.97
N ASP A 189 -14.53 -34.61 -0.17
CA ASP A 189 -14.16 -35.23 -1.45
C ASP A 189 -12.65 -35.08 -1.76
N GLY A 190 -11.88 -34.61 -0.78
CA GLY A 190 -10.43 -34.38 -0.87
C GLY A 190 -10.04 -32.92 -0.69
N PRO A 191 -8.74 -32.61 -0.59
CA PRO A 191 -8.30 -31.24 -0.40
C PRO A 191 -8.57 -30.36 -1.63
N VAL A 192 -9.03 -29.12 -1.41
CA VAL A 192 -9.32 -28.12 -2.45
C VAL A 192 -8.51 -26.85 -2.19
N PRO A 193 -7.84 -26.26 -3.19
CA PRO A 193 -7.16 -24.98 -3.02
C PRO A 193 -8.11 -23.89 -2.56
N VAL A 194 -7.69 -23.08 -1.57
CA VAL A 194 -8.51 -22.01 -0.99
C VAL A 194 -9.06 -21.03 -2.03
N GLU A 195 -8.32 -20.73 -3.10
CA GLU A 195 -8.76 -19.83 -4.17
C GLU A 195 -9.88 -20.40 -5.06
N ASP A 196 -10.07 -21.70 -5.03
CA ASP A 196 -11.04 -22.41 -5.87
C ASP A 196 -12.38 -22.64 -5.15
N LEU A 197 -12.41 -22.49 -3.82
CA LEU A 197 -13.63 -22.60 -3.04
C LEU A 197 -14.64 -21.49 -3.36
N ARG A 198 -15.92 -21.84 -3.28
CA ARG A 198 -17.09 -20.98 -3.51
C ARG A 198 -18.06 -21.12 -2.35
N ILE A 199 -18.89 -20.09 -2.16
CA ILE A 199 -19.97 -20.14 -1.17
C ILE A 199 -20.88 -21.32 -1.49
N GLY A 200 -21.16 -22.14 -0.49
CA GLY A 200 -21.95 -23.37 -0.59
C GLY A 200 -21.13 -24.65 -0.68
N ASP A 201 -19.83 -24.58 -1.00
CA ASP A 201 -18.97 -25.76 -1.09
C ASP A 201 -18.85 -26.46 0.28
N LEU A 202 -18.81 -27.79 0.26
CA LEU A 202 -18.65 -28.60 1.46
C LEU A 202 -17.20 -28.57 1.93
N VAL A 203 -17.02 -28.46 3.24
CA VAL A 203 -15.71 -28.43 3.90
C VAL A 203 -15.78 -29.19 5.22
N TRP A 204 -14.63 -29.56 5.75
CA TRP A 204 -14.53 -30.01 7.13
C TRP A 204 -14.40 -28.81 8.07
N THR A 205 -15.19 -28.82 9.15
CA THR A 205 -15.16 -27.85 10.25
C THR A 205 -15.09 -28.60 11.58
N LEU A 206 -14.94 -27.87 12.69
CA LEU A 206 -14.99 -28.42 14.04
C LEU A 206 -16.24 -27.93 14.77
N ASP A 207 -16.91 -28.83 15.49
CA ASP A 207 -17.93 -28.44 16.47
C ASP A 207 -17.30 -27.90 17.77
N VAL A 208 -18.15 -27.58 18.75
CA VAL A 208 -17.72 -27.02 20.03
C VAL A 208 -16.85 -27.95 20.87
N ASP A 209 -16.91 -29.26 20.61
CA ASP A 209 -16.13 -30.28 21.30
C ASP A 209 -14.81 -30.58 20.57
N GLY A 210 -14.53 -29.89 19.45
CA GLY A 210 -13.37 -30.12 18.59
C GLY A 210 -13.54 -31.32 17.67
N THR A 211 -14.75 -31.85 17.52
CA THR A 211 -15.01 -33.00 16.63
C THR A 211 -15.15 -32.52 15.19
N ARG A 212 -14.51 -33.23 14.26
CA ARG A 212 -14.62 -32.97 12.83
C ARG A 212 -16.03 -33.26 12.32
N VAL A 213 -16.71 -32.22 11.81
CA VAL A 213 -18.06 -32.29 11.25
C VAL A 213 -18.10 -31.63 9.86
N ARG A 214 -19.14 -31.94 9.08
CA ARG A 214 -19.33 -31.30 7.76
C ARG A 214 -19.92 -29.90 7.95
N GLY A 215 -19.31 -28.94 7.27
CA GLY A 215 -19.82 -27.58 7.13
C GLY A 215 -19.88 -27.16 5.66
N THR A 216 -20.22 -25.90 5.44
CA THR A 216 -20.26 -25.26 4.13
C THR A 216 -19.55 -23.92 4.18
N VAL A 217 -18.92 -23.51 3.08
CA VAL A 217 -18.39 -22.14 2.95
C VAL A 217 -19.54 -21.15 2.91
N THR A 218 -19.55 -20.17 3.82
CA THR A 218 -20.57 -19.12 3.92
C THR A 218 -20.07 -17.76 3.45
N ALA A 219 -18.75 -17.54 3.41
CA ALA A 219 -18.15 -16.37 2.79
C ALA A 219 -16.76 -16.69 2.25
N VAL A 220 -16.34 -15.95 1.24
CA VAL A 220 -14.98 -15.97 0.68
C VAL A 220 -14.42 -14.56 0.69
N GLY A 221 -13.15 -14.42 1.06
CA GLY A 221 -12.43 -13.16 1.09
C GLY A 221 -11.12 -13.31 0.34
N SER A 222 -10.69 -12.27 -0.37
CA SER A 222 -9.34 -12.24 -0.94
C SER A 222 -8.83 -10.82 -1.06
N MET A 223 -7.51 -10.67 -1.01
CA MET A 223 -6.84 -9.40 -1.23
C MET A 223 -5.60 -9.58 -2.10
N ALA A 224 -5.25 -8.55 -2.87
CA ALA A 224 -3.94 -8.49 -3.51
C ALA A 224 -2.85 -8.46 -2.44
N ALA A 225 -1.82 -9.29 -2.60
CA ALA A 225 -0.65 -9.22 -1.76
C ALA A 225 0.12 -7.94 -2.12
N PRO A 226 0.45 -7.07 -1.14
CA PRO A 226 1.26 -5.89 -1.42
C PRO A 226 2.67 -6.28 -1.90
N PRO A 227 3.41 -5.36 -2.54
CA PRO A 227 4.82 -5.59 -2.86
C PRO A 227 5.60 -6.02 -1.61
N ALA A 228 6.52 -6.97 -1.78
CA ALA A 228 7.32 -7.55 -0.69
C ALA A 228 6.50 -8.17 0.47
N HIS A 229 5.26 -8.60 0.21
CA HIS A 229 4.46 -9.34 1.19
C HIS A 229 5.18 -10.61 1.65
N ARG A 230 4.98 -10.96 2.91
CA ARG A 230 5.57 -12.16 3.52
C ARG A 230 4.51 -12.94 4.26
N VAL A 231 4.65 -14.25 4.21
CA VAL A 231 3.77 -15.22 4.86
C VAL A 231 4.61 -16.12 5.75
N VAL A 232 3.99 -16.71 6.75
CA VAL A 232 4.61 -17.71 7.60
C VAL A 232 4.32 -19.07 7.01
N ARG A 233 5.37 -19.84 6.72
CA ARG A 233 5.28 -21.27 6.45
C ARG A 233 5.45 -22.01 7.78
N LEU A 234 4.33 -22.46 8.33
CA LEU A 234 4.28 -23.31 9.52
C LEU A 234 4.43 -24.77 9.09
N ALA A 235 5.39 -25.47 9.67
CA ALA A 235 5.57 -26.91 9.50
C ALA A 235 5.52 -27.59 10.87
N LEU A 236 4.70 -28.63 10.98
CA LEU A 236 4.59 -29.46 12.18
C LEU A 236 5.44 -30.73 12.03
N ALA A 237 5.84 -31.31 13.16
CA ALA A 237 6.75 -32.46 13.21
C ALA A 237 6.15 -33.76 12.64
N ASP A 238 4.82 -33.84 12.56
CA ASP A 238 4.06 -34.93 11.95
C ASP A 238 3.88 -34.76 10.42
N GLY A 239 4.45 -33.70 9.83
CA GLY A 239 4.48 -33.48 8.39
C GLY A 239 3.40 -32.53 7.87
N ARG A 240 2.40 -32.18 8.70
CA ARG A 240 1.38 -31.20 8.36
C ARG A 240 1.99 -29.80 8.19
N SER A 241 1.44 -29.00 7.30
CA SER A 241 1.92 -27.64 7.07
C SER A 241 0.85 -26.68 6.58
N VAL A 242 1.02 -25.39 6.91
CA VAL A 242 0.18 -24.33 6.37
C VAL A 242 1.00 -23.08 6.11
N THR A 243 0.65 -22.36 5.05
CA THR A 243 1.27 -21.08 4.71
C THR A 243 0.22 -19.97 4.78
N ALA A 244 0.41 -19.00 5.67
CA ALA A 244 -0.57 -17.95 5.93
C ALA A 244 0.09 -16.65 6.37
N SER A 245 -0.67 -15.56 6.34
CA SER A 245 -0.27 -14.28 6.92
C SER A 245 0.05 -14.45 8.41
N PRO A 246 1.03 -13.73 8.99
CA PRO A 246 1.44 -13.95 10.38
C PRO A 246 0.33 -13.84 11.43
N GLY A 247 -0.78 -13.18 11.12
CA GLY A 247 -1.86 -12.92 12.07
C GLY A 247 -2.97 -13.95 12.00
N HIS A 248 -2.83 -14.94 11.11
CA HIS A 248 -3.92 -15.87 10.84
C HIS A 248 -4.08 -16.76 12.05
N PRO A 249 -5.28 -16.78 12.68
CA PRO A 249 -5.45 -17.47 13.94
C PRO A 249 -5.52 -18.97 13.70
N LEU A 250 -4.85 -19.73 14.56
CA LEU A 250 -5.22 -21.12 14.80
C LEU A 250 -6.61 -21.18 15.43
N ALA A 251 -7.24 -22.35 15.44
CA ALA A 251 -8.53 -22.55 16.10
C ALA A 251 -8.50 -22.22 17.61
N ASP A 252 -7.33 -22.31 18.26
CA ASP A 252 -7.14 -21.94 19.67
C ASP A 252 -6.90 -20.44 19.90
N GLY A 253 -6.93 -19.63 18.84
CA GLY A 253 -6.79 -18.18 18.88
C GLY A 253 -5.36 -17.66 18.85
N ARG A 254 -4.33 -18.52 19.00
CA ARG A 254 -2.94 -18.10 18.78
C ARG A 254 -2.72 -17.75 17.32
N LEU A 255 -1.87 -16.76 17.05
CA LEU A 255 -1.57 -16.35 15.68
C LEU A 255 -0.43 -17.18 15.12
N ILE A 256 -0.51 -17.57 13.85
CA ILE A 256 0.53 -18.40 13.20
C ILE A 256 1.93 -17.75 13.31
N GLY A 257 2.02 -16.42 13.28
CA GLY A 257 3.26 -15.66 13.44
C GLY A 257 3.82 -15.63 14.86
N ASP A 258 3.03 -15.96 15.87
CA ASP A 258 3.51 -16.07 17.25
C ASP A 258 4.22 -17.39 17.51
N LEU A 259 3.95 -18.41 16.69
CA LEU A 259 4.50 -19.75 16.88
C LEU A 259 6.03 -19.77 16.71
N ARG A 260 6.68 -20.61 17.49
CA ARG A 260 8.12 -20.90 17.49
C ARG A 260 8.34 -22.41 17.50
N ALA A 261 9.53 -22.84 17.07
CA ALA A 261 9.90 -24.25 17.11
C ALA A 261 9.77 -24.82 18.52
N GLY A 262 9.12 -25.98 18.65
CA GLY A 262 8.81 -26.63 19.92
C GLY A 262 7.45 -26.31 20.52
N ASP A 263 6.75 -25.26 20.08
CA ASP A 263 5.35 -25.03 20.47
C ASP A 263 4.47 -26.21 20.03
N ILE A 264 3.40 -26.49 20.77
CA ILE A 264 2.44 -27.55 20.39
C ILE A 264 1.26 -26.93 19.64
N VAL A 265 0.93 -27.48 18.48
CA VAL A 265 -0.25 -27.15 17.67
C VAL A 265 -0.98 -28.44 17.33
N ASP A 266 -2.24 -28.55 17.75
CA ASP A 266 -3.10 -29.70 17.49
C ASP A 266 -2.39 -31.05 17.76
N GLY A 267 -1.77 -31.16 18.95
CA GLY A 267 -1.07 -32.36 19.40
C GLY A 267 0.34 -32.59 18.82
N SER A 268 0.77 -31.80 17.84
CA SER A 268 2.07 -31.93 17.17
C SER A 268 3.00 -30.77 17.52
N ALA A 269 4.31 -31.02 17.59
CA ALA A 269 5.29 -29.97 17.82
C ALA A 269 5.54 -29.17 16.53
N VAL A 270 5.65 -27.85 16.64
CA VAL A 270 6.09 -26.98 15.55
C VAL A 270 7.55 -27.29 15.25
N ALA A 271 7.82 -27.77 14.03
CA ALA A 271 9.16 -27.99 13.54
C ALA A 271 9.81 -26.68 13.08
N SER A 272 9.07 -25.86 12.33
CA SER A 272 9.49 -24.50 11.96
C SER A 272 8.30 -23.58 11.71
N ALA A 273 8.52 -22.27 11.81
CA ALA A 273 7.52 -21.22 11.59
C ALA A 273 8.17 -20.03 10.86
N ASP A 274 8.61 -20.28 9.63
CA ASP A 274 9.52 -19.39 8.90
C ASP A 274 8.75 -18.29 8.17
N LEU A 275 9.14 -17.02 8.37
CA LEU A 275 8.62 -15.92 7.57
C LEU A 275 9.34 -15.96 6.21
N ILE A 276 8.60 -16.04 5.11
CA ILE A 276 9.12 -16.19 3.74
C ILE A 276 8.50 -15.16 2.78
N PRO A 277 9.22 -14.73 1.71
CA PRO A 277 8.63 -13.90 0.65
C PRO A 277 7.41 -14.58 0.00
N TYR A 278 6.42 -13.78 -0.39
CA TYR A 278 5.21 -14.26 -1.04
C TYR A 278 5.02 -13.64 -2.43
N ASP A 279 4.89 -14.48 -3.46
CA ASP A 279 4.73 -14.09 -4.86
C ASP A 279 3.37 -14.54 -5.45
N GLY A 280 2.49 -15.15 -4.64
CA GLY A 280 1.21 -15.70 -5.11
C GLY A 280 0.15 -14.67 -5.53
N GLY A 281 0.50 -13.38 -5.56
CA GLY A 281 -0.29 -12.25 -6.08
C GLY A 281 -1.52 -11.87 -5.27
N ARG A 282 -2.22 -12.84 -4.68
CA ARG A 282 -3.38 -12.65 -3.81
C ARG A 282 -3.35 -13.63 -2.65
N THR A 283 -3.91 -13.25 -1.52
CA THR A 283 -4.17 -14.13 -0.37
C THR A 283 -5.68 -14.32 -0.20
N TYR A 284 -6.08 -15.41 0.46
CA TYR A 284 -7.46 -15.85 0.53
C TYR A 284 -7.87 -16.21 1.96
N ASP A 285 -9.14 -16.04 2.30
CA ASP A 285 -9.72 -16.54 3.54
C ASP A 285 -11.16 -17.01 3.27
N ILE A 286 -11.67 -17.88 4.12
CA ILE A 286 -13.03 -18.39 4.05
C ILE A 286 -13.69 -18.28 5.42
N LEU A 287 -15.00 -18.08 5.43
CA LEU A 287 -15.84 -18.33 6.60
C LEU A 287 -16.66 -19.56 6.32
N VAL A 288 -16.76 -20.44 7.30
CA VAL A 288 -17.52 -21.69 7.20
C VAL A 288 -18.68 -21.69 8.19
N SER A 289 -19.74 -22.41 7.86
CA SER A 289 -20.86 -22.65 8.77
C SER A 289 -20.42 -23.51 9.95
N GLY A 290 -21.14 -23.36 11.06
CA GLY A 290 -20.84 -24.06 12.30
C GLY A 290 -20.58 -23.09 13.46
N PRO A 291 -20.52 -23.60 14.70
CA PRO A 291 -20.45 -22.76 15.90
C PRO A 291 -19.06 -22.14 16.12
N THR A 292 -18.01 -22.68 15.52
CA THR A 292 -16.62 -22.25 15.73
C THR A 292 -16.08 -21.38 14.61
N GLY A 293 -16.66 -21.45 13.41
CA GLY A 293 -16.09 -20.85 12.19
C GLY A 293 -14.71 -21.39 11.82
N THR A 294 -14.31 -22.52 12.42
CA THR A 294 -13.00 -23.16 12.18
C THR A 294 -13.03 -23.99 10.91
N TYR A 295 -11.99 -23.91 10.11
CA TYR A 295 -11.78 -24.79 8.96
C TYR A 295 -10.42 -25.47 9.05
N LEU A 296 -10.21 -26.54 8.28
CA LEU A 296 -8.98 -27.32 8.34
C LEU A 296 -8.16 -27.09 7.07
N VAL A 297 -6.85 -26.89 7.25
CA VAL A 297 -5.86 -26.79 6.17
C VAL A 297 -4.78 -27.82 6.42
N ASP A 298 -4.69 -28.82 5.55
CA ASP A 298 -3.78 -29.96 5.77
C ASP A 298 -3.97 -30.55 7.18
N GLU A 299 -5.25 -30.74 7.55
CA GLU A 299 -5.70 -31.18 8.88
C GLU A 299 -5.36 -30.24 10.05
N ILE A 300 -4.78 -29.06 9.83
CA ILE A 300 -4.51 -28.06 10.88
C ILE A 300 -5.75 -27.18 11.07
N PRO A 301 -6.34 -27.10 12.28
CA PRO A 301 -7.50 -26.25 12.55
C PRO A 301 -7.15 -24.75 12.61
N LEU A 302 -7.79 -23.94 11.76
CA LEU A 302 -7.62 -22.49 11.66
C LEU A 302 -8.92 -21.74 11.87
N GLY A 303 -8.83 -20.54 12.44
CA GLY A 303 -9.96 -19.62 12.58
C GLY A 303 -10.12 -18.71 11.36
N SER A 304 -11.35 -18.39 11.00
CA SER A 304 -11.64 -17.37 9.97
C SER A 304 -11.37 -15.95 10.49
N THR A 305 -10.89 -15.07 9.62
CA THR A 305 -10.77 -13.63 9.89
C THR A 305 -11.86 -12.80 9.23
N ILE A 306 -12.72 -13.45 8.44
CA ILE A 306 -13.93 -12.86 7.88
C ILE A 306 -14.98 -12.79 8.98
N ARG A 307 -15.35 -11.56 9.37
CA ARG A 307 -16.49 -11.37 10.28
C ARG A 307 -17.80 -11.63 9.52
N PRO A 308 -18.79 -12.32 10.13
CA PRO A 308 -20.12 -12.43 9.54
C PRO A 308 -20.64 -11.02 9.24
N SER A 309 -21.15 -10.79 8.04
CA SER A 309 -21.87 -9.56 7.76
C SER A 309 -23.05 -9.48 8.72
N SER A 310 -23.04 -8.49 9.63
CA SER A 310 -24.22 -8.16 10.41
C SER A 310 -25.31 -7.78 9.41
N GLY A 311 -26.23 -8.71 9.16
CA GLY A 311 -27.33 -8.53 8.24
C GLY A 311 -28.05 -7.23 8.56
N ARG A 312 -28.22 -6.39 7.54
CA ARG A 312 -29.12 -5.26 7.57
C ARG A 312 -30.37 -5.64 6.80
#